data_AF-A0A945TXR5-F1
#
_entry.id   AF-A0A945TXR5-F1
#
_cell.length_a   1.000
_cell.length_b   1.000
_cell.length_c   1.000
_cell.angle_alpha   90.00
_cell.angle_beta   90.00
_cell.angle_gamma   90.00
#
_symmetry.space_group_name_H-M   'P 1'
#
loop_
_entity.id
_entity.type
_entity.pdbx_description
1 polymer ?
#
loop_
_entity_poly.entity_id
_entity_poly.type
_entity_poly.pdbx_seq_one_letter_code
_entity_poly.pdbx_strand_id
1 'polypeptide(L)' 'MLAVEPPWRLCADDSEAHPDLEFMEGTFVIRDDGSMCLVSWGLVFDPEPTETGIVAVEQALASTAELLEGLALERQR' A
#
# COMPACT_ATOMS: atom_id res chain seq x y z
N MET A 1 3.78 16.47 -5.95
CA MET A 1 2.68 16.55 -6.94
C MET A 1 2.25 15.13 -7.23
N LEU A 2 1.12 14.69 -6.65
CA LEU A 2 0.56 13.36 -6.94
C LEU A 2 -0.02 13.40 -8.37
N ALA A 3 0.57 12.62 -9.27
CA ALA A 3 -0.03 12.34 -10.57
C ALA A 3 -1.05 11.21 -10.38
N VAL A 4 -2.34 11.52 -10.58
CA VAL A 4 -3.44 10.55 -10.50
C VAL A 4 -3.84 10.13 -11.91
N GLU A 5 -2.92 9.44 -12.60
CA GLU A 5 -3.22 8.75 -13.86
C GLU A 5 -2.73 7.30 -13.72
N PRO A 6 -3.49 6.30 -14.19
CA PRO A 6 -3.07 4.90 -14.12
C PRO A 6 -1.65 4.72 -14.68
N PRO A 7 -0.74 4.01 -13.99
CA PRO A 7 -0.91 3.31 -12.71
C PRO A 7 -0.95 4.25 -11.49
N TRP A 8 -1.84 3.99 -10.54
CA TRP A 8 -2.02 4.77 -9.30
C TRP A 8 -0.76 4.87 -8.43
N ARG A 9 0.11 5.86 -8.67
CA ARG A 9 1.31 6.08 -7.86
C ARG A 9 1.00 6.98 -6.65
N LEU A 10 1.34 6.52 -5.45
CA LEU A 10 1.13 7.25 -4.19
C LEU A 10 2.46 7.41 -3.44
N CYS A 11 3.12 8.55 -3.62
CA CYS A 11 4.20 8.96 -2.75
C CYS A 11 3.62 9.59 -1.48
N ALA A 12 3.96 9.05 -0.31
CA ALA A 12 3.49 9.54 0.98
C ALA A 12 4.67 9.63 1.95
N ASP A 13 4.92 10.80 2.51
CA ASP A 13 5.82 10.93 3.66
C ASP A 13 5.03 10.48 4.90
N ASP A 14 5.38 9.31 5.42
CA ASP A 14 4.66 8.65 6.50
C ASP A 14 5.43 8.69 7.83
N SER A 15 6.40 9.61 7.97
CA SER A 15 7.21 9.74 9.19
C SER A 15 6.38 9.96 10.46
N GLU A 16 5.16 10.48 10.33
CA GLU A 16 4.22 10.65 11.45
C GLU A 16 3.46 9.37 11.82
N ALA A 17 3.10 8.54 10.83
CA ALA A 17 2.38 7.28 11.04
C ALA A 17 3.31 6.15 11.48
N HIS A 18 4.56 6.19 11.03
CA HIS A 18 5.58 5.21 11.28
C HIS A 18 6.86 5.91 11.75
N PRO A 19 7.00 6.22 13.04
CA PRO A 19 8.18 6.94 13.56
C PRO A 19 9.49 6.16 13.39
N ASP A 20 9.40 4.85 13.12
CA ASP A 20 10.53 3.99 12.80
C ASP A 20 10.91 4.01 11.30
N LEU A 21 10.18 4.79 10.49
CA LEU A 21 10.43 5.04 9.07
C LEU A 21 10.67 6.54 8.86
N GLU A 22 11.85 6.91 8.37
CA GLU A 22 12.15 8.31 8.06
C GLU A 22 11.56 8.74 6.71
N PHE A 23 11.51 7.82 5.75
CA PHE A 23 10.88 8.01 4.45
C PHE A 23 10.36 6.69 3.90
N MET A 24 9.19 6.75 3.26
CA MET A 24 8.61 5.66 2.50
C MET A 24 8.02 6.23 1.21
N GLU A 25 8.18 5.54 0.08
CA GLU A 25 7.45 5.86 -1.15
C GLU A 25 6.72 4.61 -1.63
N GLY A 26 5.41 4.74 -1.86
CA GLY A 26 4.56 3.65 -2.33
C GLY A 26 4.22 3.78 -3.82
N THR A 27 4.14 2.65 -4.51
CA THR A 27 3.52 2.55 -5.82
C THR A 27 2.47 1.45 -5.79
N PHE A 28 1.25 1.81 -6.19
CA PHE A 28 0.11 0.90 -6.21
C PHE A 28 -0.33 0.69 -7.66
N VAL A 29 -0.42 -0.56 -8.09
CA VAL A 29 -0.96 -0.89 -9.41
C VAL A 29 -2.18 -1.74 -9.17
N ILE A 30 -3.35 -1.20 -9.52
CA ILE A 30 -4.57 -1.99 -9.58
C ILE A 30 -4.77 -2.41 -11.05
N ARG A 31 -5.20 -3.64 -11.27
CA ARG A 31 -5.57 -4.16 -12.58
C ARG A 31 -6.89 -4.88 -12.44
N ASP A 32 -7.93 -4.28 -13.00
CA ASP A 32 -9.26 -4.90 -13.05
C ASP A 32 -9.50 -5.42 -14.48
N ASP A 33 -9.71 -6.73 -14.61
CA ASP A 33 -10.07 -7.37 -15.88
C ASP A 33 -11.55 -7.78 -15.96
N GLY A 34 -12.36 -7.31 -15.00
CA GLY A 34 -13.80 -7.60 -14.90
C GLY A 34 -14.11 -8.95 -14.25
N SER A 35 -13.15 -9.88 -14.21
CA SER A 35 -13.29 -11.15 -13.48
C SER A 35 -12.50 -11.15 -12.17
N MET A 36 -11.42 -10.37 -12.11
CA MET A 36 -10.56 -10.22 -10.96
C MET A 36 -9.98 -8.81 -10.92
N CYS A 37 -9.86 -8.29 -9.69
CA CYS A 37 -9.10 -7.10 -9.39
C CYS A 37 -7.78 -7.53 -8.75
N LEU A 38 -6.66 -7.27 -9.41
CA LEU A 38 -5.32 -7.49 -8.88
C LEU A 38 -4.76 -6.20 -8.34
N VAL A 39 -4.09 -6.28 -7.20
CA VAL A 39 -3.39 -5.15 -6.60
C VAL A 39 -1.93 -5.55 -6.39
N SER A 40 -1.00 -4.75 -6.89
CA SER A 40 0.45 -4.92 -6.71
C SER A 40 1.03 -3.68 -6.04
N TRP A 41 1.90 -3.90 -5.06
CA TRP A 41 2.50 -2.87 -4.23
C TRP A 41 4.01 -2.92 -4.33
N GLY A 42 4.62 -1.77 -4.61
CA GLY A 42 6.06 -1.55 -4.49
C GLY A 42 6.31 -0.49 -3.45
N LEU A 43 7.19 -0.77 -2.49
CA LEU A 43 7.59 0.17 -1.44
C LEU A 43 9.08 0.43 -1.55
N VAL A 44 9.46 1.69 -1.44
CA VAL A 44 10.85 2.16 -1.36
C VAL A 44 11.03 2.82 0.00
N PHE A 45 12.17 2.58 0.64
CA PHE A 45 12.53 3.14 1.94
C PHE A 45 13.89 3.82 1.82
N ASP A 46 14.06 4.95 2.49
CA ASP A 46 15.36 5.63 2.58
C ASP A 46 15.48 6.36 3.94
N PRO A 47 16.27 5.87 4.90
CA PRO A 47 17.21 4.75 4.81
C PRO A 47 16.53 3.37 4.83
N GLU A 48 17.32 2.29 4.77
CA GLU A 48 16.83 0.92 4.94
C GLU A 48 16.07 0.79 6.29
N PRO A 49 14.86 0.21 6.31
CA PRO A 49 14.02 0.19 7.49
C PRO A 49 14.60 -0.74 8.56
N THR A 50 14.38 -0.39 9.82
CA THR A 50 14.68 -1.26 10.95
C THR A 50 13.75 -2.48 10.98
N GLU A 51 14.08 -3.52 11.76
CA GLU A 51 13.19 -4.67 11.96
C GLU A 51 11.79 -4.24 12.44
N THR A 52 11.70 -3.27 13.35
CA THR A 52 10.43 -2.72 13.82
C THR A 52 9.67 -2.00 12.70
N GLY A 53 10.36 -1.22 11.87
CA GLY A 53 9.79 -0.57 10.69
C GLY A 53 9.22 -1.57 9.69
N ILE A 54 9.94 -2.68 9.45
CA ILE A 54 9.46 -3.78 8.59
C ILE A 54 8.16 -4.37 9.16
N VAL A 55 8.09 -4.67 10.45
CA VAL A 55 6.88 -5.21 11.08
C VAL A 55 5.69 -4.24 10.96
N ALA A 56 5.93 -2.94 11.16
CA ALA A 56 4.89 -1.93 11.02
C ALA A 56 4.34 -1.86 9.58
N VAL A 57 5.22 -1.96 8.58
CA VAL A 57 4.82 -2.06 7.17
C VAL A 57 4.00 -3.33 6.94
N GLU A 58 4.49 -4.49 7.36
CA GLU A 58 3.76 -5.76 7.18
C GLU A 58 2.34 -5.72 7.76
N GLN A 59 2.18 -5.09 8.93
CA GLN A 59 0.87 -4.90 9.55
C GLN A 59 -0.04 -3.99 8.72
N ALA A 60 0.48 -2.85 8.25
CA ALA A 60 -0.28 -1.94 7.38
C ALA A 60 -0.70 -2.64 6.07
N LEU A 61 0.19 -3.48 5.52
CA LEU A 61 -0.11 -4.25 4.32
C LEU A 61 -1.22 -5.29 4.58
N ALA A 62 -1.15 -6.00 5.70
CA ALA A 62 -2.17 -6.98 6.10
C ALA A 62 -3.55 -6.33 6.32
N SER A 63 -3.63 -5.21 7.04
CA SER A 63 -4.90 -4.50 7.27
C SER A 63 -5.56 -4.03 5.98
N THR A 64 -4.76 -3.61 5.00
CA THR A 64 -5.30 -3.21 3.71
C THR A 64 -5.75 -4.40 2.87
N ALA A 65 -5.03 -5.53 2.94
CA ALA A 65 -5.49 -6.77 2.32
C ALA A 65 -6.85 -7.20 2.89
N GLU A 66 -7.01 -7.19 4.21
CA GLU A 66 -8.30 -7.47 4.87
C GLU A 66 -9.42 -6.53 4.43
N LEU A 67 -9.13 -5.23 4.31
CA LEU A 67 -10.10 -4.24 3.80
C LEU A 67 -10.53 -4.56 2.37
N LEU A 68 -9.58 -4.87 1.48
CA LEU A 68 -9.87 -5.20 0.08
C LEU A 68 -10.67 -6.49 -0.04
N GLU A 69 -10.36 -7.51 0.76
CA GLU A 69 -11.14 -8.75 0.83
C GLU A 69 -12.57 -8.50 1.33
N GLY A 70 -12.74 -7.67 2.35
CA GLY A 70 -14.06 -7.26 2.85
C GLY A 70 -14.90 -6.57 1.78
N LEU A 71 -14.31 -5.59 1.08
CA LEU A 71 -14.97 -4.90 -0.04
C LEU A 71 -15.31 -5.84 -1.20
N ALA A 72 -14.45 -6.81 -1.50
CA ALA A 72 -14.72 -7.82 -2.52
C ALA A 72 -15.92 -8.69 -2.15
N LEU A 73 -16.06 -9.05 -0.86
CA LEU A 73 -17.18 -9.84 -0.35
C LEU A 73 -18.51 -9.07 -0.42
N GLU A 74 -18.50 -7.77 -0.12
CA GLU A 74 -19.68 -6.92 -0.20
C GLU A 74 -20.23 -6.78 -1.62
N ARG A 75 -19.36 -6.73 -2.64
CA ARG A 75 -19.77 -6.64 -4.06
C ARG A 75 -20.46 -7.90 -4.60
N GLN A 76 -20.38 -9.02 -3.89
CA GLN A 76 -21.03 -10.28 -4.28
C GLN A 76 -22.44 -10.45 -3.68
N ARG A 77 -22.87 -9.55 -2.80
CA ARG A 77 -24.21 -9.52 -2.20
C ARG A 77 -25.18 -8.68 -3.02
#